data_AF-A0A2M7NLL5-F1
#
_entry.id   AF-A0A2M7NLL5-F1
#
_cell.length_a   1.000
_cell.length_b   1.000
_cell.length_c   1.000
_cell.angle_alpha   90.00
_cell.angle_beta   90.00
_cell.angle_gamma   90.00
#
_symmetry.space_group_name_H-M   'P 1'
#
loop_
_entity.id
_entity.type
_entity.pdbx_description
1 polymer ?
#
loop_
_entity_poly.entity_id
_entity_poly.type
_entity_poly.pdbx_seq_one_letter_code
_entity_poly.pdbx_strand_id
1 'polypeptide(L)'
;MLRFIDYVFFLTTYKEAGSINRVEDISYVIQGYLMAMQDEKLNEFMFNFSSFMCAKLGIGDRIEWSKVIRFNAHSDAHSLELFETFFRDYVDSI
;
A
#
# COMPACT_ATOMS: atom_id res chain seq x y z
N MET A 1 -13.60 3.27 -5.21
CA MET A 1 -12.95 3.23 -3.89
C MET A 1 -13.13 1.87 -3.20
N LEU A 2 -14.33 1.46 -2.76
CA LEU A 2 -14.55 0.15 -2.11
C LEU A 2 -13.97 -1.04 -2.92
N ARG A 3 -14.30 -1.15 -4.21
CA ARG A 3 -13.73 -2.19 -5.09
C ARG A 3 -12.21 -2.18 -5.19
N PHE A 4 -11.59 -1.00 -5.06
CA PHE A 4 -10.13 -0.87 -5.08
C PHE A 4 -9.53 -1.34 -3.75
N ILE A 5 -10.15 -0.98 -2.63
CA ILE A 5 -9.76 -1.46 -1.29
C ILE A 5 -9.86 -2.99 -1.23
N ASP A 6 -10.99 -3.56 -1.68
CA ASP A 6 -11.19 -5.01 -1.76
C ASP A 6 -10.12 -5.68 -2.63
N TYR A 7 -9.77 -5.05 -3.76
CA TYR A 7 -8.71 -5.54 -4.63
C TYR A 7 -7.34 -5.53 -3.94
N VAL A 8 -6.99 -4.46 -3.21
CA VAL A 8 -5.73 -4.39 -2.47
C VAL A 8 -5.66 -5.43 -1.35
N PHE A 9 -6.76 -5.66 -0.63
CA PHE A 9 -6.84 -6.74 0.36
C PHE A 9 -6.75 -8.13 -0.29
N PHE A 10 -7.33 -8.30 -1.48
CA PHE A 10 -7.18 -9.55 -2.23
C PHE A 10 -5.71 -9.83 -2.58
N LEU A 11 -4.92 -8.82 -2.99
CA LEU A 11 -3.50 -8.98 -3.33
C LEU A 11 -2.66 -9.48 -2.14
N THR A 12 -2.95 -9.01 -0.93
CA THR A 12 -2.24 -9.40 0.29
C THR A 12 -2.69 -10.76 0.81
N THR A 13 -3.99 -11.05 0.71
CA THR A 13 -4.59 -12.32 1.17
C THR A 13 -4.20 -13.49 0.26
N TYR A 14 -4.18 -13.29 -1.06
CA TYR A 14 -3.90 -14.32 -2.06
C TYR A 14 -2.56 -14.09 -2.76
N LYS A 15 -1.56 -13.69 -1.98
CA LYS A 15 -0.22 -13.32 -2.46
C LYS A 15 0.44 -14.39 -3.36
N GLU A 16 0.23 -15.67 -3.07
CA GLU A 16 0.76 -16.78 -3.88
C GLU A 16 0.14 -16.84 -5.28
N ALA A 17 -1.17 -16.58 -5.41
CA ALA A 17 -1.85 -16.57 -6.70
C ALA A 17 -1.42 -15.39 -7.58
N GLY A 18 -1.02 -14.28 -6.95
CA GLY A 18 -0.54 -13.06 -7.62
C GLY A 18 0.96 -13.00 -7.82
N SER A 19 1.74 -14.02 -7.41
CA SER A 19 3.21 -13.95 -7.36
C SER A 19 3.75 -12.72 -6.59
N ILE A 20 3.03 -12.32 -5.54
CA ILE A 20 3.39 -11.19 -4.66
C ILE A 20 4.30 -11.72 -3.56
N ASN A 21 5.56 -11.33 -3.59
CA ASN A 21 6.57 -11.79 -2.62
C ASN A 21 6.99 -10.68 -1.67
N ARG A 22 6.84 -9.41 -2.09
CA ARG A 22 7.28 -8.23 -1.36
C ARG A 22 6.45 -6.99 -1.67
N VAL A 23 6.61 -5.96 -0.85
CA VAL A 23 5.85 -4.70 -0.97
C VAL A 23 6.00 -4.01 -2.33
N GLU A 24 7.14 -4.12 -3.01
CA GLU A 24 7.35 -3.55 -4.33
C GLU A 24 6.47 -4.21 -5.39
N ASP A 25 6.18 -5.50 -5.26
CA ASP A 25 5.32 -6.21 -6.20
C ASP A 25 3.88 -5.67 -6.08
N ILE A 26 3.42 -5.43 -4.85
CA ILE A 26 2.14 -4.74 -4.60
C ILE A 26 2.17 -3.33 -5.19
N SER A 27 3.27 -2.60 -5.00
CA SER A 27 3.41 -1.24 -5.53
C SER A 27 3.28 -1.23 -7.06
N TYR A 28 3.91 -2.16 -7.76
CA TYR A 28 3.79 -2.26 -9.21
C TYR A 28 2.37 -2.58 -9.67
N VAL A 29 1.68 -3.51 -8.99
CA VAL A 29 0.30 -3.85 -9.32
C VAL A 29 -0.63 -2.67 -9.09
N ILE A 30 -0.52 -1.98 -7.94
CA ILE A 30 -1.32 -0.79 -7.64
C ILE A 30 -1.03 0.32 -8.63
N GLN A 31 0.24 0.60 -8.96
CA GLN A 31 0.60 1.61 -9.96
C GLN A 31 -0.02 1.28 -11.33
N GLY A 32 0.07 0.03 -11.78
CA GLY A 32 -0.57 -0.42 -13.02
C GLY A 32 -2.08 -0.22 -13.00
N TYR A 33 -2.73 -0.55 -11.88
CA TYR A 33 -4.17 -0.32 -11.68
C TYR A 33 -4.52 1.17 -11.79
N LEU A 34 -3.80 2.04 -11.07
CA LEU A 34 -4.03 3.48 -11.08
C LEU A 34 -3.84 4.08 -12.49
N MET A 35 -2.81 3.64 -13.21
CA MET A 35 -2.55 4.06 -14.59
C MET A 35 -3.66 3.63 -15.55
N ALA A 36 -4.20 2.43 -15.38
CA ALA A 36 -5.28 1.91 -16.22
C ALA A 36 -6.63 2.62 -15.95
N MET A 37 -6.91 2.93 -14.69
CA MET A 37 -8.18 3.55 -14.30
C MET A 37 -8.20 5.06 -14.52
N GLN A 38 -7.04 5.73 -14.43
CA GLN A 38 -6.91 7.19 -14.52
C GLN A 38 -7.87 7.96 -13.58
N ASP A 39 -8.18 7.37 -12.42
CA ASP A 39 -9.10 7.94 -11.43
C ASP A 39 -8.33 8.81 -10.43
N GLU A 40 -8.52 10.13 -10.47
CA GLU A 40 -7.88 11.09 -9.58
C GLU A 40 -8.15 10.79 -8.10
N LYS A 41 -9.34 10.30 -7.74
CA LYS A 41 -9.69 9.99 -6.35
C LYS A 41 -8.92 8.79 -5.82
N LEU A 42 -8.59 7.83 -6.68
CA LEU A 42 -7.76 6.69 -6.28
C LEU A 42 -6.29 7.10 -6.13
N ASN A 43 -5.82 8.00 -6.98
CA ASN A 43 -4.48 8.58 -6.84
C ASN A 43 -4.36 9.39 -5.54
N GLU A 44 -5.35 10.24 -5.24
CA GLU A 44 -5.43 10.98 -3.98
C GLU A 44 -5.54 10.03 -2.77
N PHE A 45 -6.31 8.96 -2.88
CA PHE A 45 -6.42 7.95 -1.82
C PHE A 45 -5.06 7.32 -1.49
N MET A 46 -4.27 6.91 -2.49
CA MET A 46 -2.94 6.34 -2.28
C MET A 46 -1.90 7.38 -1.84
N PHE A 47 -2.07 8.63 -2.25
CA PHE A 47 -1.30 9.76 -1.74
C PHE A 47 -1.54 9.95 -0.24
N ASN A 48 -2.81 9.96 0.18
CA ASN A 48 -3.21 10.12 1.57
C ASN A 48 -2.77 8.94 2.43
N PHE A 49 -2.78 7.71 1.89
CA PHE A 49 -2.18 6.56 2.55
C PHE A 49 -0.68 6.77 2.88
N SER A 50 0.08 7.31 1.92
CA SER A 50 1.51 7.63 2.14
C SER A 50 1.68 8.66 3.27
N SER A 51 0.88 9.72 3.25
CA SER A 51 0.89 10.77 4.27
C SER A 51 0.52 10.24 5.65
N PHE A 52 -0.53 9.41 5.74
CA PHE A 52 -0.97 8.75 6.96
C PHE A 52 0.15 7.95 7.60
N MET A 53 0.82 7.10 6.82
CA MET A 53 1.89 6.26 7.33
C MET A 53 3.12 7.07 7.75
N CYS A 54 3.53 8.07 6.97
CA CYS A 54 4.60 8.98 7.37
C CYS A 54 4.30 9.67 8.70
N ALA A 55 3.08 10.19 8.88
CA ALA A 55 2.66 10.80 10.14
C ALA A 55 2.68 9.81 11.31
N LYS A 56 2.19 8.57 11.10
CA LYS A 56 2.19 7.50 12.12
C LYS A 56 3.60 7.12 12.58
N LEU A 57 4.60 7.26 11.71
CA LEU A 57 6.01 6.99 11.98
C LEU A 57 6.81 8.22 12.42
N GLY A 58 6.18 9.40 12.54
CA GLY A 58 6.87 10.65 12.91
C GLY A 58 7.81 11.17 11.81
N ILE A 59 7.60 10.79 10.55
CA ILE A 59 8.37 11.27 9.40
C ILE A 59 7.77 12.61 8.96
N GLY A 60 8.56 13.68 9.01
CA GLY A 60 8.11 15.04 8.72
C GLY A 60 7.71 15.29 7.26
N ASP A 61 8.32 14.56 6.33
CA ASP A 61 8.05 14.66 4.89
C ASP A 61 7.25 13.46 4.37
N ARG A 62 6.38 13.69 3.39
CA ARG A 62 5.67 12.61 2.69
C ARG A 62 6.62 11.85 1.77
N ILE A 63 6.97 10.63 2.18
CA ILE A 63 7.70 9.67 1.37
C ILE A 63 6.70 8.67 0.78
N GLU A 64 6.97 8.21 -0.44
CA GLU A 64 6.15 7.17 -1.08
C GLU A 64 6.10 5.89 -0.23
N TRP A 65 4.90 5.31 -0.11
CA TRP A 65 4.60 4.32 0.91
C TRP A 65 5.44 3.04 0.79
N SER A 66 5.68 2.53 -0.41
CA SER A 66 6.42 1.28 -0.58
C SER A 66 7.87 1.41 -0.11
N LYS A 67 8.50 2.58 -0.33
CA LYS A 67 9.85 2.89 0.17
C LYS A 67 9.93 2.94 1.70
N VAL A 68 8.95 3.57 2.34
CA VAL A 68 8.92 3.65 3.81
C VAL A 68 8.76 2.26 4.41
N ILE A 69 7.86 1.44 3.86
CA ILE A 69 7.65 0.07 4.32
C ILE A 69 8.93 -0.75 4.12
N ARG A 70 9.55 -0.69 2.94
CA ARG A 70 10.79 -1.41 2.66
C ARG A 70 11.90 -1.02 3.64
N PHE A 71 12.05 0.28 3.92
CA PHE A 71 13.06 0.76 4.85
C PHE A 71 12.87 0.20 6.28
N ASN A 72 11.63 0.01 6.71
CA ASN A 72 11.30 -0.52 8.03
C ASN A 72 11.16 -2.05 8.08
N ALA A 73 11.18 -2.73 6.93
CA ALA A 73 11.06 -4.18 6.84
C ALA A 73 12.41 -4.87 7.02
N HIS A 74 12.45 -6.01 7.72
CA HIS A 74 13.66 -6.83 7.91
C HIS A 74 13.66 -8.07 7.00
N SER A 75 12.60 -8.27 6.22
CA SER A 75 12.47 -9.35 5.23
C SER A 75 11.36 -8.99 4.23
N ASP A 76 11.28 -9.73 3.13
CA ASP A 76 10.19 -9.59 2.15
C ASP A 76 8.82 -9.92 2.76
N ALA A 77 8.73 -11.00 3.55
CA ALA A 77 7.51 -11.35 4.27
C ALA A 77 7.07 -10.24 5.23
N HIS A 78 8.01 -9.70 6.03
CA HIS A 78 7.70 -8.61 6.95
C HIS A 78 7.25 -7.34 6.21
N SER A 79 7.77 -7.07 5.00
CA SER A 79 7.30 -5.94 4.19
C SER A 79 5.82 -6.05 3.83
N LEU A 80 5.32 -7.26 3.59
CA LEU A 80 3.90 -7.51 3.30
C LEU A 80 3.04 -7.37 4.57
N GLU A 81 3.51 -7.87 5.71
CA GLU A 81 2.84 -7.74 7.00
C GLU A 81 2.69 -6.26 7.41
N LEU A 82 3.75 -5.48 7.26
CA LEU A 82 3.73 -4.03 7.48
C LEU A 82 2.75 -3.33 6.55
N PHE A 83 2.76 -3.68 5.26
CA PHE A 83 1.81 -3.12 4.30
C PHE A 83 0.36 -3.41 4.70
N GLU A 84 0.03 -4.66 4.99
CA GLU A 84 -1.33 -5.03 5.39
C GLU A 84 -1.76 -4.27 6.66
N THR A 85 -0.88 -4.18 7.65
CA THR A 85 -1.15 -3.47 8.91
C THR A 85 -1.43 -1.99 8.67
N PHE A 86 -0.53 -1.28 7.99
CA PHE A 86 -0.70 0.15 7.73
C PHE A 86 -1.89 0.44 6.83
N PHE A 87 -2.12 -0.39 5.80
CA PHE A 87 -3.21 -0.18 4.87
C PHE A 87 -4.57 -0.42 5.55
N ARG A 88 -4.68 -1.46 6.38
CA ARG A 88 -5.87 -1.71 7.21
C ARG A 88 -6.12 -0.55 8.17
N ASP A 89 -5.11 -0.12 8.92
CA ASP A 89 -5.22 1.01 9.85
C ASP A 89 -5.68 2.29 9.15
N TYR A 90 -5.20 2.54 7.93
CA TYR A 90 -5.61 3.69 7.13
C TYR A 90 -7.07 3.57 6.69
N VAL A 91 -7.49 2.42 6.17
CA VAL A 91 -8.87 2.15 5.76
C VAL A 91 -9.84 2.24 6.93
N ASP A 92 -9.45 1.80 8.12
CA ASP A 92 -10.29 1.88 9.32
C ASP A 92 -10.37 3.32 9.89
N SER A 93 -9.47 4.21 9.46
CA SER A 93 -9.42 5.61 9.92
C SER A 93 -10.27 6.59 9.09
N ILE A 94 -10.88 6.13 8.01
CA ILE A 94 -11.69 6.93 7.07
C ILE A 94 -13.17 6.56 7.10
#